data_AF-A0A5C1AQQ1-F1
#
_entry.id   AF-A0A5C1AQQ1-F1
#
_cell.length_a   1.000
_cell.length_b   1.000
_cell.length_c   1.000
_cell.angle_alpha   90.00
_cell.angle_beta   90.00
_cell.angle_gamma   90.00
#
_symmetry.space_group_name_H-M   'P 1'
#
loop_
_entity.id
_entity.type
_entity.pdbx_description
1 polymer ?
#
loop_
_entity_poly.entity_id
_entity_poly.type
_entity_poly.pdbx_seq_one_letter_code
_entity_poly.pdbx_strand_id
1 'polypeptide(L)'
;MSGTVAATGSLTSTSASRNLSIRRSTSDPADVSYFVCSGRPAAVLAELVAVAGKRWVVEECFELAKGDCGLDEYEVRSWAGWHRHVTLSLFALAVVGVIRSRVPPGRQKKGARA
;
A
#
# COMPACT_ATOMS: atom_id res chain seq x y z
N MET A 1 -7.48 -14.44 3.87
CA MET A 1 -6.28 -14.53 2.99
C MET A 1 -6.59 -15.62 1.97
N SER A 2 -7.09 -15.23 0.81
CA SER A 2 -7.84 -16.14 -0.06
C SER A 2 -7.45 -15.89 -1.51
N GLY A 3 -7.25 -16.98 -2.26
CA GLY A 3 -6.47 -17.06 -3.49
C GLY A 3 -6.92 -16.15 -4.63
N THR A 4 -5.93 -15.55 -5.30
CA THR A 4 -6.11 -14.66 -6.46
C THR A 4 -6.07 -15.46 -7.75
N VAL A 5 -7.13 -15.43 -8.55
CA VAL A 5 -7.06 -15.81 -9.98
C VAL A 5 -6.89 -14.52 -10.79
N ALA A 6 -5.67 -14.25 -11.24
CA ALA A 6 -5.34 -13.09 -12.06
C ALA A 6 -5.29 -13.50 -13.55
N ALA A 7 -6.13 -12.87 -14.36
CA ALA A 7 -5.96 -12.84 -15.81
C ALA A 7 -5.12 -11.60 -16.17
N THR A 8 -4.18 -11.74 -17.11
CA THR A 8 -3.25 -10.66 -17.49
C THR A 8 -3.25 -10.48 -19.00
N GLY A 9 -3.48 -9.23 -19.45
CA GLY A 9 -3.21 -8.80 -20.82
C GLY A 9 -2.05 -7.80 -20.81
N SER A 10 -1.08 -7.96 -21.71
CA SER A 10 0.11 -7.11 -21.79
C SER A 10 0.27 -6.47 -23.17
N LEU A 11 0.55 -5.17 -23.21
CA LEU A 11 1.07 -4.47 -24.39
C LEU A 11 2.53 -4.10 -24.11
N THR A 12 3.46 -4.72 -24.84
CA THR A 12 4.90 -4.53 -24.67
C THR A 12 5.47 -3.56 -25.71
N SER A 13 6.09 -2.48 -25.26
CA SER A 13 7.02 -1.66 -26.03
C SER A 13 8.45 -1.95 -25.58
N THR A 14 9.45 -1.67 -26.43
CA THR A 14 10.87 -1.93 -26.19
C THR A 14 11.38 -1.34 -24.86
N SER A 15 10.78 -0.24 -24.38
CA SER A 15 11.17 0.43 -23.13
C SER A 15 10.28 0.11 -21.92
N ALA A 16 9.03 -0.33 -22.12
CA ALA A 16 8.09 -0.58 -21.03
C ALA A 16 6.96 -1.53 -21.45
N SER A 17 6.50 -2.36 -20.51
CA SER A 17 5.25 -3.12 -20.63
C SER A 17 4.14 -2.46 -19.82
N ARG A 18 2.95 -2.35 -20.43
CA ARG A 18 1.70 -2.06 -19.73
C ARG A 18 0.94 -3.36 -19.54
N ASN A 19 0.59 -3.66 -18.30
CA ASN A 19 -0.13 -4.86 -17.91
C ASN A 19 -1.46 -4.47 -17.27
N LEU A 20 -2.53 -5.19 -17.62
CA LEU A 20 -3.82 -5.12 -16.93
C LEU A 20 -3.98 -6.38 -16.09
N SER A 21 -4.10 -6.23 -14.77
CA SER A 21 -4.37 -7.34 -13.86
C SER A 21 -5.77 -7.22 -13.26
N ILE A 22 -6.47 -8.35 -13.24
CA ILE A 22 -7.82 -8.47 -12.67
C ILE A 22 -7.71 -9.22 -11.34
N ARG A 23 -8.27 -8.66 -10.28
CA ARG A 23 -8.41 -9.32 -8.98
C ARG A 23 -9.89 -9.55 -8.72
N ARG A 24 -10.26 -10.78 -8.38
CA ARG A 24 -11.61 -11.13 -7.92
C ARG A 24 -11.59 -11.40 -6.42
N SER A 25 -12.60 -10.93 -5.71
CA SER A 25 -12.82 -11.32 -4.33
C SER A 25 -13.22 -12.79 -4.26
N THR A 26 -12.77 -13.48 -3.22
CA THR A 26 -13.13 -14.89 -3.00
C THR A 26 -14.43 -15.05 -2.22
N SER A 27 -14.85 -13.99 -1.52
CA SER A 27 -16.09 -13.96 -0.73
C SER A 27 -17.27 -13.49 -1.56
N ASP A 28 -17.02 -12.60 -2.52
CA ASP A 28 -18.00 -12.13 -3.49
C ASP A 28 -17.40 -12.21 -4.90
N PRO A 29 -17.73 -13.23 -5.71
CA PRO A 29 -17.19 -13.39 -7.05
C PRO A 29 -17.56 -12.25 -8.03
N ALA A 30 -18.60 -11.46 -7.72
CA ALA A 30 -18.99 -10.29 -8.51
C ALA A 30 -18.13 -9.05 -8.19
N ASP A 31 -17.45 -9.03 -7.04
CA ASP A 31 -16.52 -7.96 -6.68
C ASP A 31 -15.17 -8.15 -7.40
N VAL A 32 -14.99 -7.36 -8.46
CA VAL A 32 -13.83 -7.41 -9.36
C VAL A 32 -13.14 -6.05 -9.39
N SER A 33 -11.84 -6.05 -9.10
CA SER A 33 -10.97 -4.88 -9.18
C SER A 33 -10.00 -4.99 -10.37
N TYR A 34 -9.81 -3.88 -11.08
CA TYR A 34 -8.91 -3.78 -12.23
C TYR A 34 -7.72 -2.89 -11.89
N PHE A 35 -6.51 -3.35 -12.20
CA PHE A 35 -5.28 -2.58 -11.97
C PHE A 35 -4.46 -2.51 -13.25
N VAL A 36 -4.04 -1.29 -13.61
CA VAL A 36 -3.08 -1.06 -14.71
C VAL A 36 -1.70 -0.87 -14.10
N CYS A 37 -0.78 -1.76 -14.43
CA CYS A 37 0.60 -1.72 -13.96
C CYS A 37 1.55 -1.47 -15.13
N SER A 38 2.30 -0.36 -15.06
CA SER A 38 3.40 -0.10 -15.98
C SER A 38 4.71 -0.53 -15.34
N GLY A 39 5.49 -1.35 -16.03
CA GLY A 39 6.72 -1.91 -15.49
C GLY A 39 7.72 -2.30 -16.57
N ARG A 40 8.86 -2.84 -16.13
CA ARG A 40 9.85 -3.42 -17.04
C ARG A 40 9.21 -4.56 -17.86
N PRO A 41 9.61 -4.75 -19.14
CA PRO A 41 9.04 -5.80 -20.00
C PRO A 41 9.08 -7.23 -19.45
N ALA A 42 9.96 -7.51 -18.48
CA ALA A 42 10.12 -8.83 -17.85
C ALA A 42 9.61 -8.88 -16.39
N ALA A 43 8.80 -7.91 -15.95
CA ALA A 43 8.25 -7.92 -14.59
C ALA A 43 7.32 -9.12 -14.42
N VAL A 44 7.54 -9.90 -13.36
CA VAL A 44 6.75 -11.11 -13.11
C VAL A 44 5.38 -10.71 -12.55
N LEU A 45 4.31 -11.42 -12.91
CA LEU A 45 2.95 -11.16 -12.41
C LEU A 45 2.90 -11.05 -10.87
N ALA A 46 3.65 -11.89 -10.16
CA ALA A 46 3.74 -11.85 -8.70
C ALA A 46 4.27 -10.50 -8.18
N GLU A 47 5.25 -9.89 -8.86
CA GLU A 47 5.79 -8.58 -8.51
C GLU A 47 4.76 -7.48 -8.77
N LEU A 48 4.06 -7.54 -9.91
CA LEU A 48 3.01 -6.59 -10.26
C LEU A 48 1.86 -6.64 -9.25
N VAL A 49 1.43 -7.85 -8.87
CA VAL A 49 0.40 -8.06 -7.84
C VAL A 49 0.88 -7.57 -6.48
N ALA A 50 2.13 -7.83 -6.11
CA ALA A 50 2.70 -7.35 -4.85
C ALA A 50 2.72 -5.82 -4.80
N VAL A 51 3.12 -5.15 -5.89
CA VAL A 51 3.11 -3.69 -5.99
C VAL A 51 1.69 -3.13 -5.97
N ALA A 52 0.76 -3.70 -6.73
CA ALA A 52 -0.65 -3.30 -6.70
C ALA A 52 -1.26 -3.44 -5.30
N GLY A 53 -0.88 -4.50 -4.57
CA GLY A 53 -1.30 -4.74 -3.19
C GLY A 53 -0.78 -3.71 -2.19
N LYS A 54 0.35 -3.03 -2.45
CA LYS A 54 0.88 -1.99 -1.56
C LYS A 54 0.00 -0.75 -1.48
N ARG A 55 -0.95 -0.55 -2.40
CA ARG A 55 -1.90 0.58 -2.37
C ARG A 55 -2.62 0.68 -1.02
N TRP A 56 -3.06 -0.46 -0.47
CA TRP A 56 -3.74 -0.50 0.82
C TRP A 56 -2.82 -0.06 1.97
N VAL A 57 -1.55 -0.49 1.93
CA VAL A 57 -0.55 -0.11 2.94
C VAL A 57 -0.34 1.41 2.96
N VAL A 58 -0.44 2.08 1.81
CA VAL A 58 -0.35 3.54 1.74
C VAL A 58 -1.54 4.19 2.46
N GLU A 59 -2.75 3.70 2.24
CA GLU A 59 -3.96 4.19 2.93
C GLU A 59 -3.86 4.01 4.44
N GLU A 60 -3.43 2.82 4.88
CA GLU A 60 -3.19 2.53 6.30
C GLU A 60 -2.12 3.46 6.90
N CYS A 61 -1.03 3.74 6.18
CA CYS A 61 -0.02 4.70 6.60
C CYS A 61 -0.59 6.11 6.77
N PHE A 62 -1.49 6.55 5.90
CA PHE A 62 -2.12 7.88 6.03
C PHE A 62 -3.08 7.94 7.19
N GLU A 63 -3.87 6.89 7.44
CA GLU A 63 -4.73 6.82 8.62
C GLU A 63 -3.91 6.82 9.92
N LEU A 64 -2.79 6.09 9.95
CA LEU A 64 -1.83 6.16 11.06
C LEU A 64 -1.23 7.56 11.21
N ALA A 65 -0.92 8.25 10.12
CA ALA A 65 -0.37 9.60 10.18
C ALA A 65 -1.35 10.61 10.78
N LYS A 66 -2.64 10.46 10.50
CA LYS A 66 -3.70 11.28 11.12
C LYS A 66 -3.77 11.00 12.63
N GLY A 67 -3.94 9.72 13.01
CA GLY A 67 -4.12 9.34 14.40
C GLY A 67 -2.88 9.51 15.30
N ASP A 68 -1.71 9.08 14.84
CA ASP A 68 -0.48 9.02 15.64
C ASP A 68 0.44 10.25 15.45
N CYS A 69 0.29 10.99 14.34
CA CYS A 69 1.19 12.10 13.98
C CYS A 69 0.46 13.43 13.72
N GLY A 70 -0.84 13.50 13.99
CA GLY A 70 -1.66 14.71 13.90
C GLY A 70 -1.75 15.31 12.50
N LEU A 71 -1.63 14.49 11.44
CA LEU A 71 -1.57 14.97 10.05
C LEU A 71 -2.75 15.89 9.67
N ASP A 72 -3.92 15.68 10.27
CA ASP A 72 -5.17 16.41 10.02
C ASP A 72 -5.55 17.40 11.13
N GLU A 73 -4.68 17.62 12.13
CA GLU A 73 -4.99 18.48 13.29
C GLU A 73 -4.66 19.97 13.05
N TYR A 74 -4.08 20.33 11.91
CA TYR A 74 -3.72 21.72 11.61
C TYR A 74 -4.83 22.51 10.91
N GLU A 75 -5.19 23.67 11.46
CA GLU A 75 -6.30 24.51 11.01
C GLU A 75 -6.06 25.32 9.71
N VAL A 76 -4.95 25.10 9.00
CA VAL A 76 -4.67 25.75 7.69
C VAL A 76 -4.62 27.30 7.75
N ARG A 77 -4.12 27.86 8.87
CA ARG A 77 -4.07 29.33 9.07
C ARG A 77 -3.08 30.09 8.17
N SER A 78 -2.14 29.39 7.55
CA SER A 78 -1.20 29.94 6.56
C SER A 78 -0.61 28.82 5.70
N TRP A 79 -0.21 29.15 4.46
CA TRP A 79 0.46 28.22 3.56
C TRP A 79 1.76 27.66 4.14
N ALA A 80 2.61 28.52 4.68
CA ALA A 80 3.89 28.11 5.26
C ALA A 80 3.69 27.23 6.50
N GLY A 81 2.72 27.56 7.36
CA GLY A 81 2.40 26.74 8.52
C GLY A 81 1.83 25.38 8.13
N TRP A 82 0.94 25.32 7.14
CA TRP A 82 0.40 24.07 6.61
C TRP A 82 1.50 23.17 6.05
N HIS A 83 2.40 23.73 5.23
CA HIS A 83 3.49 22.97 4.63
C HIS A 83 4.45 22.40 5.69
N ARG A 84 4.80 23.21 6.71
CA ARG A 84 5.65 22.76 7.83
C ARG A 84 4.97 21.63 8.62
N HIS A 85 3.69 21.79 8.94
CA HIS A 85 2.91 20.79 9.68
C HIS A 85 2.86 19.45 8.94
N VAL A 86 2.39 19.44 7.69
CA VAL A 86 2.30 18.22 6.88
C VAL A 86 3.67 17.54 6.72
N THR A 87 4.73 18.32 6.50
CA THR A 87 6.09 17.78 6.40
C THR A 87 6.54 17.12 7.70
N LEU A 88 6.31 17.76 8.84
CA LEU A 88 6.70 17.23 10.16
C LEU A 88 5.88 15.99 10.54
N SER A 89 4.57 15.97 10.27
CA SER A 89 3.71 14.80 10.53
C SER A 89 4.13 13.59 9.68
N LEU A 90 4.40 13.78 8.38
CA LEU A 90 4.89 12.70 7.52
C LEU A 90 6.31 12.25 7.89
N PHE A 91 7.17 13.17 8.34
CA PHE A 91 8.49 12.83 8.85
C PHE A 91 8.41 11.98 10.12
N ALA A 92 7.54 12.35 11.07
CA ALA A 92 7.31 11.58 12.29
C ALA A 92 6.83 10.15 11.97
N LEU A 93 5.87 10.01 11.04
CA LEU A 93 5.43 8.70 10.55
C LEU A 93 6.59 7.87 9.98
N ALA A 94 7.47 8.49 9.18
CA ALA A 94 8.63 7.80 8.61
C ALA A 94 9.60 7.32 9.71
N VAL A 95 9.85 8.15 10.73
CA VAL A 95 10.67 7.77 11.90
C VAL A 95 10.07 6.57 12.62
N VAL A 96 8.77 6.60 12.90
CA VAL A 96 8.05 5.48 13.53
C VAL A 96 8.13 4.22 12.65
N GLY A 97 7.95 4.35 11.34
CA GLY A 97 8.08 3.25 10.39
C GLY A 97 9.48 2.61 10.39
N VAL A 98 10.54 3.42 10.44
CA VAL A 98 11.93 2.94 10.54
C VAL A 98 12.20 2.27 11.88
N ILE A 99 11.64 2.78 12.97
CA ILE A 99 11.79 2.14 14.30
C ILE A 99 11.06 0.79 14.29
N ARG A 100 9.81 0.74 13.83
CA ARG A 100 9.01 -0.50 13.76
C ARG A 100 9.67 -1.57 12.88
N SER A 101 10.34 -1.20 11.79
CA SER A 101 11.02 -2.17 10.92
C SER A 101 12.27 -2.81 11.53
N ARG A 102 12.85 -2.18 12.57
CA ARG A 102 14.00 -2.71 13.32
C ARG A 102 13.59 -3.61 14.48
N VAL A 103 12.33 -3.56 14.92
CA VAL A 103 11.83 -4.42 15.99
C VAL A 103 11.51 -5.79 15.39
N PRO A 104 12.15 -6.88 15.85
CA PRO A 104 11.81 -8.22 15.38
C PRO A 104 10.34 -8.51 15.70
N PRO A 105 9.64 -9.25 14.82
CA PRO A 105 8.23 -9.54 15.05
C PRO A 105 8.06 -10.22 16.41
N GLY A 106 7.23 -9.63 17.27
CA GLY A 106 6.92 -10.20 18.57
C GLY A 106 6.41 -11.63 18.39
N ARG A 107 6.88 -12.57 19.21
CA ARG A 107 6.39 -13.96 19.20
C ARG A 107 4.90 -13.94 19.51
N GLN A 108 4.06 -14.06 18.49
CA GLN A 108 2.63 -14.30 18.70
C GLN A 108 2.49 -15.66 19.38
N LYS A 109 2.04 -15.67 20.64
CA LYS A 109 1.55 -16.90 21.27
C LYS A 109 0.34 -17.34 20.46
N LYS A 110 0.49 -18.39 19.65
CA LYS A 110 -0.62 -19.10 19.02
C LYS A 110 -1.57 -19.47 20.15
N GLY A 111 -2.72 -18.81 20.23
CA GLY A 111 -3.80 -19.21 21.13
C GLY A 111 -4.13 -20.66 20.83
N ALA A 112 -3.97 -21.53 21.82
CA ALA A 112 -4.45 -22.90 21.74
C ALA A 112 -5.96 -22.84 21.53
N ARG A 113 -6.40 -23.30 20.36
CA ARG A 113 -7.81 -23.48 20.05
C ARG A 113 -8.26 -24.75 20.78
N ALA A 114 -9.02 -24.56 21.87
CA ALA A 114 -9.83 -25.61 22.49
C ALA A 114 -11.17 -25.70 21.75
#